data_AF-A0A2V9W1N3-F1
#
_entry.id   AF-A0A2V9W1N3-F1
#
_cell.length_a   1.000
_cell.length_b   1.000
_cell.length_c   1.000
_cell.angle_alpha   90.00
_cell.angle_beta   90.00
_cell.angle_gamma   90.00
#
_symmetry.space_group_name_H-M   'P 1'
#
loop_
_entity.id
_entity.type
_entity.pdbx_description
1 polymer ?
#
loop_
_entity_poly.entity_id
_entity_poly.type
_entity_poly.pdbx_seq_one_letter_code
_entity_poly.pdbx_strand_id
1 'polypeptide(L)'
;MDREHEPLPGSFHGTLLRMKEAGISGDAALAALQQIAITPVFTAHPTEVARQTVLLKRRRIAHQLERLDQLPLTTEEAEDCESNIRAEVTSLWQTDEVRLAKPTVDDEIRIGLRYFRLSLFDVLPKIYAEVAECFRAVYGLELDEAALPNLVHFGSWIGGDRDGNPLVKPDCIRDALQMARSLILREY
;
A
#
# COMPACT_ATOMS: atom_id res chain seq x y z
N MET A 1 -12.44 20.49 7.95
CA MET A 1 -11.81 21.66 8.60
C MET A 1 -10.90 21.14 9.67
N ASP A 2 -9.59 21.21 9.46
CA ASP A 2 -8.59 21.35 10.53
C ASP A 2 -7.38 22.03 9.89
N ARG A 3 -7.20 23.33 10.16
CA ARG A 3 -6.29 24.25 9.45
C ARG A 3 -5.12 24.73 10.31
N GLU A 4 -4.81 24.05 11.42
CA GLU A 4 -3.91 24.58 12.47
C GLU A 4 -2.72 23.69 12.86
N HIS A 5 -2.36 22.66 12.08
CA HIS A 5 -1.11 21.95 12.32
C HIS A 5 0.00 22.45 11.38
N GLU A 6 1.16 22.80 11.93
CA GLU A 6 2.37 23.03 11.14
C GLU A 6 2.57 21.82 10.21
N PRO A 7 2.88 22.05 8.92
CA PRO A 7 3.06 20.96 7.99
C PRO A 7 4.14 20.01 8.49
N LEU A 8 3.79 18.73 8.63
CA LEU A 8 4.70 17.69 9.06
C LEU A 8 6.01 17.76 8.26
N PRO A 9 7.18 17.88 8.90
CA PRO A 9 8.47 17.88 8.21
C PRO A 9 8.60 16.61 7.36
N GLY A 10 8.81 16.78 6.06
CA GLY A 10 8.91 15.67 5.09
C GLY A 10 7.61 15.33 4.36
N SER A 11 6.48 15.97 4.68
CA SER A 11 5.26 15.90 3.86
C SER A 11 5.42 16.61 2.50
N PHE A 12 4.55 16.29 1.53
CA PHE A 12 4.50 17.00 0.25
C PHE A 12 4.24 18.50 0.46
N HIS A 13 3.20 18.83 1.22
CA HIS A 13 2.84 20.21 1.54
C HIS A 13 4.00 21.00 2.18
N GLY A 14 4.63 20.44 3.23
CA GLY A 14 5.75 21.09 3.91
C GLY A 14 6.99 21.25 3.01
N THR A 15 7.23 20.31 2.10
CA THR A 15 8.33 20.41 1.14
C THR A 15 8.07 21.49 0.11
N LEU A 16 6.87 21.56 -0.48
CA LEU A 16 6.52 22.60 -1.44
C LEU A 16 6.53 24.01 -0.81
N LEU A 17 6.08 24.15 0.43
CA LEU A 17 6.17 25.44 1.16
C LEU A 17 7.61 25.92 1.30
N ARG A 18 8.52 25.05 1.74
CA ARG A 18 9.95 25.38 1.85
C ARG A 18 10.57 25.75 0.50
N MET A 19 10.17 25.06 -0.57
CA MET A 19 10.62 25.40 -1.92
C MET A 19 10.14 26.80 -2.33
N LYS A 20 8.88 27.15 -2.03
CA LYS A 20 8.33 28.47 -2.31
C LYS A 20 9.02 29.57 -1.50
N GLU A 21 9.28 29.33 -0.21
CA GLU A 21 10.04 30.24 0.67
C GLU A 21 11.47 30.46 0.17
N ALA A 22 12.08 29.44 -0.42
CA ALA A 22 13.38 29.53 -1.08
C ALA A 22 13.34 30.20 -2.47
N GLY A 23 12.19 30.67 -2.93
CA GLY A 23 12.02 31.38 -4.21
C GLY A 23 11.89 30.48 -5.44
N ILE A 24 11.66 29.18 -5.27
CA ILE A 24 11.42 28.24 -6.37
C ILE A 24 9.99 28.44 -6.88
N SER A 25 9.81 28.62 -8.20
CA SER A 25 8.50 28.74 -8.81
C SER A 25 7.76 27.40 -8.86
N GLY A 26 6.43 27.44 -8.98
CA GLY A 26 5.62 26.23 -9.14
C GLY A 26 6.01 25.40 -10.37
N ASP A 27 6.32 26.05 -11.49
CA ASP A 27 6.79 25.38 -12.71
C ASP A 27 8.14 24.68 -12.50
N ALA A 28 9.07 25.32 -11.78
CA ALA A 28 10.37 24.73 -11.46
C ALA A 28 10.21 23.54 -10.50
N ALA A 29 9.30 23.63 -9.52
CA ALA A 29 8.97 22.53 -8.63
C ALA A 29 8.34 21.35 -9.38
N LEU A 30 7.44 21.62 -10.33
CA LEU A 30 6.83 20.59 -11.18
C LEU A 30 7.87 19.93 -12.11
N ALA A 31 8.77 20.72 -12.70
CA ALA A 31 9.86 20.20 -13.53
C ALA A 31 10.85 19.33 -12.74
N ALA A 32 11.11 19.67 -11.47
CA ALA A 32 11.89 18.81 -10.57
C ALA A 32 11.15 17.51 -10.27
N LEU A 33 9.84 17.58 -10.02
CA LEU A 33 9.00 16.42 -9.75
C LEU A 33 8.98 15.43 -10.93
N GLN A 34 9.02 15.92 -12.17
CA GLN A 34 9.11 15.10 -13.39
C GLN A 34 10.39 14.26 -13.49
N GLN A 35 11.44 14.61 -12.75
CA GLN A 35 12.71 13.87 -12.74
C GLN A 35 12.77 12.80 -11.66
N ILE A 36 11.73 12.70 -10.83
CA ILE A 36 11.67 11.75 -9.73
C ILE A 36 11.00 10.46 -10.20
N ALA A 37 11.69 9.34 -9.98
CA ALA A 37 11.15 8.01 -10.19
C ALA A 37 11.43 7.13 -8.95
N ILE A 38 10.37 6.70 -8.29
CA ILE A 38 10.42 5.82 -7.12
C ILE A 38 9.99 4.43 -7.58
N THR A 39 10.84 3.43 -7.35
CA THR A 39 10.52 2.03 -7.72
C THR A 39 10.72 1.09 -6.54
N PRO A 40 9.72 0.91 -5.66
CA PRO A 40 9.77 -0.13 -4.65
C PRO A 40 9.77 -1.51 -5.31
N VAL A 41 10.66 -2.39 -4.86
CA VAL A 41 10.80 -3.75 -5.41
C VAL A 41 10.37 -4.75 -4.35
N PHE A 42 9.32 -5.52 -4.65
CA PHE A 42 8.88 -6.62 -3.79
C PHE A 42 9.86 -7.79 -3.85
N THR A 43 10.30 -8.23 -2.68
CA THR A 43 11.13 -9.43 -2.51
C THR A 43 10.34 -10.48 -1.76
N ALA A 44 10.67 -11.76 -1.96
CA ALA A 44 10.10 -12.82 -1.15
C ALA A 44 10.59 -12.64 0.29
N HIS A 45 9.70 -12.77 1.28
CA HIS A 45 10.11 -12.68 2.67
C HIS A 45 10.59 -14.05 3.15
N PRO A 46 11.90 -14.23 3.47
CA PRO A 46 12.51 -15.54 3.66
C PRO A 46 11.96 -16.35 4.85
N THR A 47 11.26 -15.69 5.77
CA THR A 47 10.77 -16.27 7.03
C THR A 47 9.27 -16.08 7.29
N GLU A 48 8.49 -15.54 6.33
CA GLU A 48 7.09 -15.21 6.60
C GLU A 48 6.18 -16.44 6.47
N VAL A 49 6.32 -17.33 7.46
CA VAL A 49 5.39 -18.42 7.80
C VAL A 49 4.11 -17.85 8.43
N ALA A 50 3.97 -16.52 8.59
CA ALA A 50 2.71 -15.92 8.99
C ALA A 50 1.64 -16.32 7.96
N ARG A 51 0.72 -17.22 8.36
CA ARG A 51 -0.41 -17.60 7.51
C ARG A 51 -1.12 -16.31 7.12
N GLN A 52 -1.37 -16.12 5.82
CA GLN A 52 -2.20 -15.04 5.28
C GLN A 52 -3.48 -14.81 6.12
N THR A 53 -4.06 -15.89 6.62
CA THR A 53 -5.17 -15.90 7.58
C THR A 53 -4.88 -15.00 8.79
N VAL A 54 -3.72 -15.10 9.43
CA VAL A 54 -3.33 -14.28 10.59
C VAL A 54 -3.27 -12.79 10.23
N LEU A 55 -2.63 -12.42 9.12
CA LEU A 55 -2.55 -11.02 8.68
C LEU A 55 -3.95 -10.44 8.39
N LEU A 56 -4.80 -11.19 7.69
CA LEU A 56 -6.18 -10.77 7.41
C LEU A 56 -7.00 -10.61 8.70
N LYS A 57 -6.87 -11.54 9.64
CA LYS A 57 -7.54 -11.47 10.94
C LYS A 57 -7.08 -10.27 11.76
N ARG A 58 -5.77 -10.01 11.80
CA ARG A 58 -5.22 -8.79 12.46
C ARG A 58 -5.77 -7.51 11.84
N ARG A 59 -5.85 -7.43 10.50
CA ARG A 59 -6.42 -6.25 9.82
C ARG A 59 -7.90 -6.06 10.14
N ARG A 60 -8.69 -7.15 10.21
CA ARG A 60 -10.10 -7.07 10.60
C ARG A 60 -10.27 -6.62 12.04
N ILE A 61 -9.45 -7.13 12.96
CA ILE A 61 -9.44 -6.68 14.36
C ILE A 61 -9.11 -5.18 14.43
N ALA A 62 -8.06 -4.73 13.73
CA ALA A 62 -7.68 -3.31 13.70
C ALA A 62 -8.82 -2.42 13.18
N HIS A 63 -9.54 -2.86 12.15
CA HIS A 63 -10.69 -2.11 11.63
C HIS A 63 -11.87 -2.04 12.62
N GLN A 64 -12.15 -3.13 13.35
CA GLN A 64 -13.19 -3.08 14.39
C GLN A 64 -12.78 -2.19 15.57
N LEU A 65 -11.49 -2.17 15.93
CA LEU A 65 -10.97 -1.25 16.96
C LEU A 65 -11.10 0.21 16.52
N GLU A 66 -10.76 0.52 15.28
CA GLU A 66 -10.93 1.87 14.72
C GLU A 66 -12.40 2.32 14.74
N ARG A 67 -13.36 1.40 14.50
CA ARG A 67 -14.80 1.69 14.62
C ARG A 67 -15.22 1.96 16.07
N LEU A 68 -14.65 1.25 17.04
CA LEU A 68 -14.91 1.50 18.46
C LEU A 68 -14.41 2.88 18.92
N ASP A 69 -13.35 3.39 18.30
CA ASP A 69 -12.80 4.72 18.61
C ASP A 69 -13.59 5.88 17.95
N GLN A 70 -14.53 5.58 17.03
CA GLN A 70 -15.35 6.59 16.35
C GLN A 70 -16.63 6.87 17.15
N LEU A 71 -16.71 8.07 17.75
CA LEU A 71 -17.87 8.53 18.52
C LEU A 71 -18.73 9.55 17.74
N PRO A 72 -20.05 9.61 18.00
CA PRO A 72 -20.81 8.81 18.96
C PRO A 72 -21.10 7.40 18.44
N LEU A 73 -21.05 6.42 19.34
CA LEU A 73 -21.33 5.01 19.05
C LEU A 73 -22.48 4.53 19.92
N THR A 74 -23.43 3.81 19.34
CA THR A 74 -24.52 3.20 20.11
C THR A 74 -24.05 1.96 20.87
N THR A 75 -24.77 1.56 21.93
CA THR A 75 -24.48 0.33 22.67
C THR A 75 -24.51 -0.91 21.77
N GLU A 76 -25.47 -0.97 20.84
CA GLU A 76 -25.61 -2.10 19.90
C GLU A 76 -24.41 -2.20 18.95
N GLU A 77 -23.97 -1.07 18.38
CA GLU A 77 -22.78 -1.04 17.51
C GLU A 77 -21.50 -1.41 18.27
N ALA A 78 -21.38 -1.00 19.53
CA ALA A 78 -20.25 -1.36 20.39
C ALA A 78 -20.22 -2.87 20.67
N GLU A 79 -21.37 -3.46 21.03
CA GLU A 79 -21.52 -4.90 21.27
C GLU A 79 -21.21 -5.72 20.01
N ASP A 80 -21.66 -5.28 18.84
CA ASP A 80 -21.36 -5.90 17.56
C ASP A 80 -19.87 -5.86 17.23
N CYS A 81 -19.20 -4.72 17.45
CA CYS A 81 -17.76 -4.62 17.24
C CYS A 81 -16.99 -5.54 18.18
N GLU A 82 -17.36 -5.60 19.46
CA GLU A 82 -16.74 -6.49 20.45
C GLU A 82 -16.94 -7.97 20.09
N SER A 83 -18.15 -8.35 19.67
CA SER A 83 -18.48 -9.70 19.22
C SER A 83 -17.62 -10.12 18.01
N ASN A 84 -17.47 -9.23 17.03
CA ASN A 84 -16.64 -9.46 15.85
C ASN A 84 -15.15 -9.60 16.20
N ILE A 85 -14.63 -8.76 17.09
CA ILE A 85 -13.24 -8.88 17.57
C ILE A 85 -13.04 -10.23 18.26
N ARG A 86 -13.97 -10.61 19.15
CA ARG A 86 -13.90 -11.88 19.88
C ARG A 86 -13.93 -13.09 18.94
N ALA A 87 -14.74 -13.05 17.89
CA ALA A 87 -14.78 -14.09 16.87
C ALA A 87 -13.43 -14.23 16.14
N GLU A 88 -12.81 -13.11 15.76
CA GLU A 88 -11.51 -13.14 15.07
C GLU A 88 -10.37 -13.60 15.99
N VAL A 89 -10.37 -13.18 17.26
CA VAL A 89 -9.39 -13.65 18.27
C VAL A 89 -9.55 -15.15 18.54
N THR A 90 -10.78 -15.64 18.68
CA THR A 90 -11.05 -17.08 18.87
C THR A 90 -10.56 -17.89 17.66
N SER A 91 -10.82 -17.37 16.46
CA SER A 91 -10.38 -18.03 15.23
C SER A 91 -8.86 -17.98 15.06
N LEU A 92 -8.18 -16.93 15.51
CA LEU A 92 -6.71 -16.89 15.60
C LEU A 92 -6.19 -17.97 16.54
N TRP A 93 -6.77 -18.09 17.74
CA TRP A 93 -6.38 -19.09 18.73
C TRP A 93 -6.51 -20.53 18.23
N GLN A 94 -7.54 -20.80 17.43
CA GLN A 94 -7.79 -22.12 16.83
C GLN A 94 -6.98 -22.37 15.55
N THR A 95 -6.32 -21.34 15.00
CA THR A 95 -5.49 -21.48 13.80
C THR A 95 -4.07 -21.79 14.22
N ASP A 96 -3.62 -23.03 13.99
CA ASP A 96 -2.23 -23.42 14.24
C ASP A 96 -1.25 -22.49 13.49
N GLU A 97 -0.31 -21.86 14.20
CA GLU A 97 0.57 -20.81 13.67
C GLU A 97 1.70 -21.36 12.79
N VAL A 98 1.94 -22.68 12.82
CA VAL A 98 3.06 -23.30 12.10
C VAL A 98 2.58 -23.88 10.76
N ARG A 99 3.03 -23.31 9.64
CA ARG A 99 2.93 -24.04 8.35
C ARG A 99 3.89 -25.23 8.39
N LEU A 100 3.35 -26.44 8.24
CA LEU A 100 4.13 -27.68 8.13
C LEU A 100 4.91 -27.80 6.81
N ALA A 101 4.59 -26.99 5.79
CA ALA A 101 5.23 -27.02 4.48
C ALA A 101 5.73 -25.63 4.04
N LYS A 102 6.92 -25.60 3.41
CA LYS A 102 7.49 -24.38 2.80
C LYS A 102 6.57 -23.88 1.66
N PRO A 103 6.34 -22.56 1.54
CA PRO A 103 5.62 -21.99 0.41
C PRO A 103 6.24 -22.40 -0.93
N THR A 104 5.41 -22.58 -1.94
CA THR A 104 5.89 -22.71 -3.33
C THR A 104 6.19 -21.33 -3.92
N VAL A 105 6.96 -21.28 -5.01
CA VAL A 105 7.20 -20.02 -5.74
C VAL A 105 5.88 -19.39 -6.22
N ASP A 106 4.90 -20.22 -6.62
CA ASP A 106 3.56 -19.76 -7.01
C ASP A 106 2.83 -19.07 -5.86
N ASP A 107 2.92 -19.63 -4.65
CA ASP A 107 2.33 -19.03 -3.45
C ASP A 107 2.96 -17.67 -3.14
N GLU A 108 4.28 -17.56 -3.28
CA GLU A 108 5.00 -16.31 -3.04
C GLU A 108 4.59 -15.23 -4.06
N ILE A 109 4.49 -15.58 -5.34
CA ILE A 109 4.01 -14.67 -6.40
C ILE A 109 2.62 -14.15 -6.04
N ARG A 110 1.69 -15.04 -5.67
CA ARG A 110 0.32 -14.66 -5.28
C ARG A 110 0.31 -13.78 -4.04
N ILE A 111 1.18 -14.05 -3.07
CA ILE A 111 1.29 -13.24 -1.85
C ILE A 111 1.78 -11.82 -2.19
N GLY A 112 2.83 -11.69 -3.00
CA GLY A 112 3.35 -10.40 -3.43
C GLY A 112 2.30 -9.58 -4.18
N LEU A 113 1.63 -10.19 -5.15
CA LEU A 113 0.57 -9.54 -5.94
C LEU A 113 -0.67 -9.17 -5.11
N ARG A 114 -0.87 -9.80 -3.95
CA ARG A 114 -2.02 -9.48 -3.08
C ARG A 114 -1.93 -8.08 -2.48
N TYR A 115 -0.73 -7.56 -2.21
CA TYR A 115 -0.56 -6.21 -1.66
C TYR A 115 -1.13 -5.12 -2.58
N PHE A 116 -1.11 -5.34 -3.89
CA PHE A 116 -1.72 -4.43 -4.85
C PHE A 116 -3.21 -4.23 -4.59
N ARG A 117 -3.97 -5.33 -4.39
CA ARG A 117 -5.40 -5.28 -4.06
C ARG A 117 -5.71 -4.90 -2.62
N LEU A 118 -4.80 -5.21 -1.70
CA LEU A 118 -5.03 -4.91 -0.28
C LEU A 118 -4.87 -3.43 0.04
N SER A 119 -4.04 -2.70 -0.71
CA SER A 119 -3.77 -1.30 -0.41
C SER A 119 -3.31 -0.48 -1.59
N LEU A 120 -2.45 -0.98 -2.47
CA LEU A 120 -1.77 -0.08 -3.43
C LEU A 120 -2.73 0.53 -4.46
N PHE A 121 -3.69 -0.24 -5.00
CA PHE A 121 -4.67 0.30 -5.94
C PHE A 121 -5.54 1.40 -5.32
N ASP A 122 -5.84 1.30 -4.02
CA ASP A 122 -6.62 2.32 -3.30
C ASP A 122 -5.77 3.53 -2.89
N VAL A 123 -4.50 3.31 -2.56
CA VAL A 123 -3.62 4.33 -1.98
C VAL A 123 -2.95 5.18 -3.06
N LEU A 124 -2.57 4.60 -4.19
CA LEU A 124 -1.86 5.34 -5.24
C LEU A 124 -2.67 6.54 -5.75
N PRO A 125 -3.96 6.42 -6.13
CA PRO A 125 -4.75 7.58 -6.57
C PRO A 125 -4.79 8.68 -5.51
N LYS A 126 -4.90 8.32 -4.22
CA LYS A 126 -4.91 9.28 -3.11
C LYS A 126 -3.61 10.07 -2.99
N ILE A 127 -2.46 9.42 -3.24
CA ILE A 127 -1.16 10.10 -3.26
C ILE A 127 -1.11 11.12 -4.41
N TYR A 128 -1.56 10.76 -5.61
CA TYR A 128 -1.56 11.69 -6.75
C TYR A 128 -2.52 12.87 -6.53
N ALA A 129 -3.71 12.61 -5.98
CA ALA A 129 -4.64 13.65 -5.58
C ALA A 129 -4.04 14.59 -4.51
N GLU A 130 -3.35 14.04 -3.50
CA GLU A 130 -2.65 14.83 -2.48
C GLU A 130 -1.57 15.73 -3.10
N VAL A 131 -0.78 15.20 -4.03
CA VAL A 131 0.25 15.99 -4.75
C VAL A 131 -0.41 17.15 -5.50
N ALA A 132 -1.45 16.90 -6.28
CA ALA A 132 -2.17 17.94 -7.02
C ALA A 132 -2.73 19.03 -6.08
N GLU A 133 -3.38 18.62 -4.98
CA GLU A 133 -3.91 19.53 -3.97
C GLU A 133 -2.81 20.38 -3.31
N CYS A 134 -1.64 19.78 -3.02
CA CYS A 134 -0.52 20.53 -2.45
C CYS A 134 0.02 21.60 -3.42
N PHE A 135 0.09 21.30 -4.72
CA PHE A 135 0.50 22.29 -5.74
C PHE A 135 -0.53 23.43 -5.85
N ARG A 136 -1.82 23.11 -5.82
CA ARG A 136 -2.91 24.11 -5.77
C ARG A 136 -2.78 25.00 -4.54
N ALA A 137 -2.65 24.40 -3.36
CA ALA A 137 -2.59 25.14 -2.09
C ALA A 137 -1.36 26.05 -1.98
N VAL A 138 -0.18 25.57 -2.40
CA VAL A 138 1.08 26.30 -2.24
C VAL A 138 1.32 27.30 -3.38
N TYR A 139 1.10 26.89 -4.64
CA TYR A 139 1.45 27.69 -5.81
C TYR A 139 0.25 28.24 -6.58
N GLY A 140 -0.99 27.84 -6.26
CA GLY A 140 -2.18 28.21 -7.04
C GLY A 140 -2.25 27.52 -8.40
N LEU A 141 -1.50 26.43 -8.60
CA LEU A 141 -1.47 25.68 -9.85
C LEU A 141 -2.53 24.60 -9.85
N GLU A 142 -3.47 24.70 -10.77
CA GLU A 142 -4.47 23.66 -11.03
C GLU A 142 -3.84 22.57 -11.92
N LEU A 143 -3.54 21.42 -11.32
CA LEU A 143 -2.99 20.27 -12.01
C LEU A 143 -4.05 19.17 -12.09
N ASP A 144 -4.22 18.62 -13.29
CA ASP A 144 -4.94 17.35 -13.47
C ASP A 144 -4.06 16.21 -12.95
N GLU A 145 -4.64 15.25 -12.23
CA GLU A 145 -3.94 14.06 -11.76
C GLU A 145 -3.32 13.29 -12.93
N ALA A 146 -3.97 13.28 -14.09
CA ALA A 146 -3.46 12.66 -15.31
C ALA A 146 -2.26 13.41 -15.94
N ALA A 147 -2.08 14.68 -15.58
CA ALA A 147 -0.96 15.51 -16.05
C ALA A 147 0.28 15.41 -15.13
N LEU A 148 0.12 14.81 -13.95
CA LEU A 148 1.27 14.55 -13.07
C LEU A 148 2.19 13.48 -13.69
N PRO A 149 3.52 13.61 -13.51
CA PRO A 149 4.46 12.59 -13.96
C PRO A 149 4.21 11.27 -13.23
N ASN A 150 4.54 10.15 -13.88
CA ASN A 150 4.45 8.84 -13.21
C ASN A 150 5.58 8.70 -12.17
N LEU A 151 5.29 9.04 -10.92
CA LEU A 151 6.24 9.08 -9.82
C LEU A 151 6.60 7.69 -9.30
N VAL A 152 5.64 6.77 -9.29
CA VAL A 152 5.77 5.50 -8.58
C VAL A 152 5.59 4.33 -9.54
N HIS A 153 6.64 3.53 -9.66
CA HIS A 153 6.66 2.26 -10.37
C HIS A 153 6.79 1.13 -9.35
N PHE A 154 6.44 -0.10 -9.71
CA PHE A 154 6.65 -1.26 -8.84
C PHE A 154 7.44 -2.34 -9.57
N GLY A 155 8.46 -2.85 -8.90
CA GLY A 155 9.20 -4.04 -9.31
C GLY A 155 8.86 -5.24 -8.43
N SER A 156 9.21 -6.43 -8.91
CA SER A 156 9.17 -7.65 -8.09
C SER A 156 10.30 -8.58 -8.48
N TRP A 157 11.00 -9.12 -7.49
CA TRP A 157 11.95 -10.22 -7.64
C TRP A 157 11.28 -11.58 -7.43
N ILE A 158 10.05 -11.59 -6.89
CA ILE A 158 9.33 -12.82 -6.57
C ILE A 158 9.03 -13.59 -7.87
N GLY A 159 9.49 -14.83 -7.94
CA GLY A 159 9.35 -15.69 -9.13
C GLY A 159 10.35 -15.40 -10.26
N GLY A 160 11.20 -14.39 -10.13
CA GLY A 160 12.22 -14.03 -11.12
C GLY A 160 13.65 -14.09 -10.63
N ASP A 161 13.89 -13.84 -9.34
CA ASP A 161 15.21 -13.97 -8.74
C ASP A 161 15.56 -15.46 -8.55
N ARG A 162 16.64 -15.87 -9.23
CA ARG A 162 17.13 -17.26 -9.26
C ARG A 162 18.39 -17.44 -8.45
N ASP A 163 18.94 -16.36 -7.87
CA ASP A 163 20.21 -16.44 -7.17
C ASP A 163 20.08 -17.37 -5.94
N GLY A 164 20.86 -18.46 -5.94
CA GLY A 164 20.83 -19.48 -4.89
C GLY A 164 19.52 -20.28 -4.75
N ASN A 165 18.50 -20.09 -5.61
CA ASN A 165 17.20 -20.75 -5.47
C ASN A 165 16.85 -21.68 -6.65
N PRO A 166 17.09 -23.00 -6.55
CA PRO A 166 16.81 -23.95 -7.63
C PRO A 166 15.31 -24.16 -7.89
N LEU A 167 14.43 -23.67 -7.00
CA LEU A 167 12.98 -23.77 -7.16
C LEU A 167 12.45 -22.75 -8.18
N VAL A 168 13.19 -21.68 -8.46
CA VAL A 168 12.80 -20.66 -9.44
C VAL A 168 13.22 -21.10 -10.83
N LYS A 169 12.25 -21.66 -11.56
CA LYS A 169 12.38 -22.18 -12.92
C LYS A 169 11.94 -21.13 -13.95
N PRO A 170 12.30 -21.27 -15.24
CA PRO A 170 11.84 -20.35 -16.29
C PRO A 170 10.32 -20.16 -16.35
N ASP A 171 9.55 -21.21 -16.07
CA ASP A 171 8.08 -21.14 -16.05
C ASP A 171 7.56 -20.24 -14.92
N CYS A 172 8.27 -20.12 -13.79
CA CYS A 172 7.87 -19.24 -12.68
C CYS A 172 7.80 -17.76 -13.11
N ILE A 173 8.71 -17.31 -13.97
CA ILE A 173 8.68 -15.94 -14.51
C ILE A 173 7.44 -15.75 -15.39
N ARG A 174 7.13 -16.74 -16.23
CA ARG A 174 5.93 -16.71 -17.08
C ARG A 174 4.68 -16.63 -16.21
N ASP A 175 4.60 -17.44 -15.17
CA ASP A 175 3.47 -17.46 -14.23
C ASP A 175 3.34 -16.12 -13.51
N ALA A 176 4.45 -15.57 -13.00
CA ALA A 176 4.47 -14.25 -12.36
C ALA A 176 3.93 -13.15 -13.27
N LEU A 177 4.39 -13.08 -14.52
CA LEU A 177 3.93 -12.10 -15.50
C LEU A 177 2.46 -12.30 -15.87
N GLN A 178 2.02 -13.55 -16.05
CA GLN A 178 0.62 -13.86 -16.34
C GLN A 178 -0.30 -13.47 -15.19
N MET A 179 0.08 -13.78 -13.95
CA MET A 179 -0.69 -13.41 -12.76
C MET A 179 -0.76 -11.91 -12.57
N ALA A 180 0.35 -11.19 -12.75
CA ALA A 180 0.38 -9.73 -12.67
C ALA A 180 -0.53 -9.10 -13.73
N ARG A 181 -0.47 -9.59 -14.99
CA ARG A 181 -1.36 -9.14 -16.07
C ARG A 181 -2.82 -9.42 -15.74
N SER A 182 -3.14 -10.64 -15.31
CA SER A 182 -4.51 -11.02 -14.94
C SER A 182 -5.03 -10.29 -13.71
N LEU A 183 -4.15 -9.78 -12.86
CA LEU A 183 -4.52 -8.92 -11.75
C LEU A 183 -4.93 -7.55 -12.26
N ILE A 184 -4.10 -6.92 -13.09
CA ILE A 184 -4.37 -5.59 -13.66
C ILE A 184 -5.69 -5.61 -14.45
N LEU A 185 -5.88 -6.60 -15.33
CA LEU A 185 -7.11 -6.76 -16.14
C LEU A 185 -8.37 -7.10 -15.33
N ARG A 186 -8.24 -7.40 -14.05
CA ARG A 186 -9.40 -7.63 -13.17
C ARG A 186 -9.79 -6.39 -12.39
N GLU A 187 -8.85 -5.47 -12.20
CA GLU A 187 -9.07 -4.21 -11.51
C GLU A 187 -9.71 -3.17 -12.45
N TYR A 188 -9.35 -3.22 -13.75
CA TYR A 188 -9.80 -2.33 -14.81
C TYR A 188 -10.55 -3.10 -15.90
#